data_AF-A0A5N6V739-F1
#
_entry.id   AF-A0A5N6V739-F1
#
_cell.length_a   1.000
_cell.length_b   1.000
_cell.length_c   1.000
_cell.angle_alpha   90.00
_cell.angle_beta   90.00
_cell.angle_gamma   90.00
#
_symmetry.space_group_name_H-M   'P 1'
#
loop_
_entity.id
_entity.type
_entity.pdbx_description
1 polymer ?
#
loop_
_entity_poly.entity_id
_entity_poly.type
_entity_poly.pdbx_seq_one_letter_code
_entity_poly.pdbx_strand_id
1 'polypeptide(L)'
;MPWYAILDVKGKSRRNDTCKGVVELQEDRTEAVRQALVCAQKWKYALVFSERCGLNGLGGSGNPDNFVIELDKKEGNRAPTLLDTVDFVTGVVENQFNIEEACLVRWKKMRQAGIVRWLEELEKKGSKQQEAWSRVVRDLHEHEWRGLYIALKRVVELLPTD
;
A
#
# COMPACT_ATOMS: atom_id res chain seq x y z
N MET A 1 -10.99 -2.77 23.99
CA MET A 1 -10.90 -3.95 23.12
C MET A 1 -11.64 -3.65 21.83
N PRO A 2 -10.93 -3.42 20.72
CA PRO A 2 -11.53 -3.07 19.44
C PRO A 2 -12.01 -4.31 18.66
N TRP A 3 -12.92 -4.07 17.74
CA TRP A 3 -13.30 -5.04 16.70
C TRP A 3 -12.47 -4.79 15.46
N TYR A 4 -12.23 -5.83 14.67
CA TYR A 4 -11.49 -5.72 13.43
C TYR A 4 -12.26 -6.34 12.28
N ALA A 5 -12.24 -5.70 11.12
CA ALA A 5 -12.64 -6.30 9.87
C ALA A 5 -11.41 -6.90 9.18
N ILE A 6 -11.45 -8.21 8.92
CA ILE A 6 -10.40 -8.94 8.20
C ILE A 6 -10.93 -9.26 6.81
N LEU A 7 -10.32 -8.63 5.81
CA LEU A 7 -10.53 -8.93 4.41
C LEU A 7 -9.41 -9.92 4.05
N ASP A 8 -9.75 -11.22 4.08
CA ASP A 8 -8.85 -12.33 3.78
C ASP A 8 -8.37 -12.20 2.32
N VAL A 9 -7.22 -11.55 2.13
CA VAL A 9 -6.63 -11.38 0.81
C VAL A 9 -5.96 -12.70 0.50
N LYS A 10 -6.70 -13.62 -0.12
CA LYS A 10 -6.13 -14.85 -0.72
C LYS A 10 -5.15 -14.50 -1.84
N GLY A 11 -4.02 -13.90 -1.50
CA GLY A 11 -2.86 -13.72 -2.35
C GLY A 11 -1.99 -14.94 -2.17
N LYS A 12 -1.68 -15.63 -3.26
CA LYS A 12 -0.64 -16.66 -3.28
C LYS A 12 0.60 -16.11 -2.56
N SER A 13 1.06 -16.84 -1.55
CA SER A 13 2.35 -16.70 -0.86
C SER A 13 3.30 -15.73 -1.59
N ARG A 14 3.54 -14.55 -0.98
CA ARG A 14 4.48 -13.54 -1.46
C ARG A 14 5.94 -14.02 -1.30
N ARG A 15 6.28 -15.15 -1.93
CA ARG A 15 7.62 -15.73 -1.89
C ARG A 15 8.52 -15.02 -2.89
N ASN A 16 9.68 -14.60 -2.38
CA ASN A 16 10.82 -13.93 -3.03
C ASN A 16 10.68 -12.43 -3.37
N ASP A 17 10.36 -11.61 -2.38
CA ASP A 17 10.50 -10.13 -2.44
C ASP A 17 11.96 -9.64 -2.54
N THR A 18 12.96 -10.51 -2.40
CA THR A 18 14.38 -10.10 -2.42
C THR A 18 14.91 -9.71 -3.80
N CYS A 19 14.19 -10.02 -4.88
CA CYS A 19 14.64 -9.75 -6.25
C CYS A 19 13.71 -8.80 -7.04
N LYS A 20 12.61 -8.33 -6.44
CA LYS A 20 11.65 -7.47 -7.12
C LYS A 20 12.10 -6.00 -7.10
N GLY A 21 11.89 -5.31 -8.22
CA GLY A 21 12.09 -3.86 -8.29
C GLY A 21 10.99 -3.10 -7.54
N VAL A 22 11.23 -1.83 -7.24
CA VAL A 22 10.31 -1.01 -6.43
C VAL A 22 8.91 -0.89 -7.04
N VAL A 23 8.81 -0.86 -8.37
CA VAL A 23 7.53 -0.78 -9.07
C VAL A 23 6.75 -2.09 -8.98
N GLU A 24 7.42 -3.24 -9.08
CA GLU A 24 6.77 -4.56 -8.97
C GLU A 24 6.19 -4.78 -7.57
N LEU A 25 6.95 -4.39 -6.54
CA LEU A 25 6.46 -4.39 -5.16
C LEU A 25 5.23 -3.49 -4.97
N GLN A 26 5.22 -2.31 -5.62
CA GLN A 26 4.06 -1.42 -5.58
C GLN A 26 2.87 -1.97 -6.37
N GLU A 27 3.09 -2.67 -7.49
CA GLU A 27 2.02 -3.35 -8.25
C GLU A 27 1.36 -4.44 -7.42
N ASP A 28 2.15 -5.29 -6.75
CA ASP A 28 1.64 -6.33 -5.86
C ASP A 28 0.83 -5.74 -4.70
N ARG A 29 1.32 -4.65 -4.12
CA ARG A 29 0.62 -3.93 -3.05
C ARG A 29 -0.70 -3.36 -3.53
N THR A 30 -0.70 -2.69 -4.68
CA THR A 30 -1.90 -2.07 -5.26
C THR A 30 -2.95 -3.14 -5.58
N GLU A 31 -2.53 -4.27 -6.15
CA GLU A 31 -3.43 -5.39 -6.45
C GLU A 31 -3.98 -6.02 -5.17
N ALA A 32 -3.19 -6.17 -4.11
CA ALA A 32 -3.66 -6.67 -2.83
C ALA A 32 -4.78 -5.78 -2.23
N VAL A 33 -4.61 -4.46 -2.28
CA VAL A 33 -5.64 -3.52 -1.82
C VAL A 33 -6.86 -3.53 -2.75
N ARG A 34 -6.67 -3.68 -4.06
CA ARG A 34 -7.77 -3.87 -5.01
C ARG A 34 -8.63 -5.08 -4.67
N GLN A 35 -7.99 -6.22 -4.36
CA GLN A 35 -8.70 -7.43 -3.95
C GLN A 35 -9.45 -7.22 -2.63
N ALA A 36 -8.84 -6.53 -1.66
CA ALA A 36 -9.52 -6.13 -0.44
C ALA A 36 -10.75 -5.25 -0.74
N LEU A 37 -10.67 -4.31 -1.69
CA LEU A 37 -11.79 -3.46 -2.07
C LEU A 37 -12.94 -4.27 -2.67
N VAL A 38 -12.63 -5.24 -3.53
CA VAL A 38 -13.63 -6.17 -4.08
C VAL A 38 -14.30 -6.98 -2.97
N CYS A 39 -13.54 -7.42 -1.95
CA CYS A 39 -14.08 -8.10 -0.79
C CYS A 39 -14.98 -7.18 0.04
N ALA A 40 -14.55 -5.93 0.29
CA ALA A 40 -15.33 -4.93 1.03
C ALA A 40 -16.68 -4.65 0.34
N GLN A 41 -16.66 -4.38 -0.97
CA GLN A 41 -17.85 -4.10 -1.79
C GLN A 41 -18.83 -5.28 -1.86
N LYS A 42 -18.33 -6.53 -1.76
CA LYS A 42 -19.15 -7.74 -1.73
C LYS A 42 -19.53 -8.19 -0.32
N TRP A 43 -19.15 -7.42 0.70
CA TRP A 43 -19.37 -7.72 2.12
C TRP A 43 -18.73 -9.06 2.55
N LYS A 44 -17.61 -9.41 1.91
CA LYS A 44 -16.85 -10.64 2.15
C LYS A 44 -15.69 -10.36 3.09
N TYR A 45 -16.00 -10.21 4.37
CA TYR A 45 -14.98 -10.02 5.41
C TYR A 45 -15.49 -10.56 6.76
N ALA A 46 -14.55 -10.90 7.65
CA ALA A 46 -14.86 -11.43 8.97
C ALA A 46 -14.68 -10.34 10.04
N LEU A 47 -15.55 -10.34 11.05
CA LEU A 47 -15.45 -9.48 12.22
C LEU A 47 -14.79 -10.27 13.36
N VAL A 48 -13.66 -9.77 13.86
CA VAL A 48 -12.87 -10.45 14.91
C VAL A 48 -12.66 -9.52 16.09
N PHE A 49 -12.88 -10.03 17.29
CA PHE A 49 -12.56 -9.36 18.54
C PHE A 49 -11.24 -9.91 19.09
N SER A 50 -10.22 -9.05 19.29
CA SER A 50 -8.87 -9.50 19.68
C SER A 50 -8.17 -8.49 20.61
N GLU A 51 -7.40 -9.01 21.57
CA GLU A 51 -6.68 -8.24 22.60
C GLU A 51 -5.31 -7.69 22.15
N ARG A 52 -4.74 -8.13 21.02
CA ARG A 52 -3.36 -7.76 20.63
C ARG A 52 -3.22 -7.02 19.31
N CYS A 53 -2.43 -5.93 19.40
CA CYS A 53 -1.53 -5.42 18.36
C CYS A 53 -0.74 -6.58 17.73
N GLY A 54 -0.89 -6.79 16.43
CA GLY A 54 -0.37 -7.98 15.73
C GLY A 54 -1.20 -8.36 14.50
N LEU A 55 -2.32 -7.67 14.28
CA LEU A 55 -3.03 -7.64 13.01
C LEU A 55 -2.25 -6.80 12.03
N ASN A 56 -1.15 -7.39 11.60
CA ASN A 56 -0.08 -6.73 10.90
C ASN A 56 -0.42 -6.44 9.41
N GLY A 57 -1.70 -6.31 9.07
CA GLY A 57 -2.18 -6.23 7.70
C GLY A 57 -1.80 -4.94 6.98
N LEU A 58 -2.32 -4.76 5.77
CA LEU A 58 -2.13 -3.56 4.92
C LEU A 58 -2.62 -2.21 5.54
N GLY A 59 -2.82 -2.15 6.86
CA GLY A 59 -3.00 -0.96 7.70
C GLY A 59 -1.98 -0.80 8.85
N GLY A 60 -0.98 -1.68 9.02
CA GLY A 60 0.11 -1.53 10.00
C GLY A 60 0.93 -2.81 10.22
N SER A 61 2.27 -2.74 10.10
CA SER A 61 3.32 -3.62 10.67
C SER A 61 3.56 -5.12 10.27
N GLY A 62 3.12 -5.66 9.13
CA GLY A 62 3.76 -6.88 8.52
C GLY A 62 3.15 -8.30 8.68
N ASN A 63 1.98 -8.54 8.10
CA ASN A 63 1.62 -9.78 7.41
C ASN A 63 1.02 -9.33 6.07
N PRO A 64 1.71 -9.59 4.95
CA PRO A 64 1.25 -9.20 3.63
C PRO A 64 -0.15 -9.73 3.26
N ASP A 65 -0.53 -10.89 3.78
CA ASP A 65 -1.66 -11.65 3.25
C ASP A 65 -3.02 -11.23 3.83
N ASN A 66 -3.07 -10.33 4.81
CA ASN A 66 -4.32 -9.87 5.42
C ASN A 66 -4.48 -8.36 5.27
N PHE A 67 -5.65 -7.90 4.80
CA PHE A 67 -6.03 -6.49 4.93
C PHE A 67 -6.92 -6.37 6.17
N VAL A 68 -6.45 -5.63 7.17
CA VAL A 68 -7.12 -5.53 8.47
C VAL A 68 -7.45 -4.08 8.79
N ILE A 69 -8.69 -3.86 9.23
CA ILE A 69 -9.21 -2.54 9.59
C ILE A 69 -9.67 -2.59 11.03
N GLU A 70 -9.14 -1.72 11.86
CA GLU A 70 -9.67 -1.49 13.20
C GLU A 70 -10.99 -0.73 13.10
N LEU A 71 -12.03 -1.26 13.72
CA LEU A 71 -13.35 -0.67 13.75
C LEU A 71 -13.46 0.22 14.99
N ASP A 72 -13.65 1.52 14.76
CA ASP A 72 -13.85 2.47 15.82
C ASP A 72 -15.12 2.14 16.61
N LYS A 73 -15.03 2.16 17.94
CA LYS A 73 -16.19 1.91 18.81
C LYS A 73 -17.17 3.08 18.72
N LYS A 74 -18.09 3.06 17.75
CA LYS A 74 -19.30 3.88 17.87
C LYS A 74 -20.21 3.28 18.92
N GLU A 75 -20.44 4.07 19.97
CA GLU A 75 -21.41 3.97 21.06
C GLU A 75 -22.27 2.70 21.12
N GLY A 76 -21.91 1.80 22.04
CA GLY A 76 -22.73 0.64 22.41
C GLY A 76 -21.85 -0.58 22.65
N ASN A 77 -21.98 -1.21 23.82
CA ASN A 77 -21.27 -2.43 24.20
C ASN A 77 -21.68 -3.69 23.39
N ARG A 78 -22.20 -3.54 22.17
CA ARG A 78 -22.66 -4.65 21.32
C ARG A 78 -21.63 -5.01 20.25
N ALA A 79 -21.62 -6.27 19.83
CA ALA A 79 -20.85 -6.70 18.67
C ALA A 79 -21.35 -5.97 17.40
N PRO A 80 -20.45 -5.42 16.56
CA PRO A 80 -20.84 -4.82 15.29
C PRO A 80 -21.37 -5.91 14.35
N THR A 81 -22.36 -5.54 13.54
CA THR A 81 -22.80 -6.37 12.41
C THR A 81 -22.09 -5.94 11.14
N LEU A 82 -22.11 -6.79 10.09
CA LEU A 82 -21.59 -6.40 8.78
C LEU A 82 -22.25 -5.10 8.29
N LEU A 83 -23.57 -4.99 8.44
CA LEU A 83 -24.31 -3.81 7.99
C LEU A 83 -23.85 -2.53 8.71
N ASP A 84 -23.53 -2.61 10.00
CA ASP A 84 -23.02 -1.46 10.78
C ASP A 84 -21.65 -0.98 10.26
N THR A 85 -20.88 -1.86 9.62
CA THR A 85 -19.48 -1.63 9.28
C THR A 85 -19.22 -1.44 7.79
N VAL A 86 -20.15 -1.80 6.90
CA VAL A 86 -19.94 -1.80 5.44
C VAL A 86 -19.44 -0.47 4.92
N ASP A 87 -20.09 0.64 5.26
CA ASP A 87 -19.73 1.96 4.72
C ASP A 87 -18.35 2.40 5.23
N PHE A 88 -18.05 2.14 6.50
CA PHE A 88 -16.77 2.44 7.11
C PHE A 88 -15.64 1.60 6.49
N VAL A 89 -15.81 0.28 6.45
CA VAL A 89 -14.84 -0.67 5.88
C VAL A 89 -14.59 -0.35 4.42
N THR A 90 -15.65 -0.17 3.62
CA THR A 90 -15.52 0.17 2.20
C THR A 90 -14.79 1.50 2.01
N GLY A 91 -15.17 2.54 2.74
CA GLY A 91 -14.52 3.85 2.65
C GLY A 91 -13.04 3.83 3.05
N VAL A 92 -12.67 3.07 4.09
CA VAL A 92 -11.25 2.91 4.48
C VAL A 92 -10.45 2.18 3.40
N VAL A 93 -10.98 1.08 2.85
CA VAL A 93 -10.27 0.32 1.80
C VAL A 93 -10.17 1.12 0.51
N GLU A 94 -11.23 1.84 0.13
CA GLU A 94 -11.25 2.70 -1.06
C GLU A 94 -10.23 3.82 -0.95
N ASN A 95 -10.15 4.50 0.21
CA ASN A 95 -9.13 5.50 0.45
C ASN A 95 -7.71 4.91 0.34
N GLN A 96 -7.48 3.72 0.92
CA GLN A 96 -6.19 3.05 0.79
C GLN A 96 -5.88 2.68 -0.67
N PHE A 97 -6.87 2.21 -1.43
CA PHE A 97 -6.72 1.86 -2.84
C PHE A 97 -6.29 3.09 -3.65
N ASN A 98 -6.95 4.24 -3.45
CA ASN A 98 -6.62 5.48 -4.13
C ASN A 98 -5.18 5.95 -3.83
N ILE A 99 -4.71 5.79 -2.58
CA ILE A 99 -3.31 6.08 -2.19
C ILE A 99 -2.33 5.16 -2.92
N GLU A 100 -2.57 3.85 -2.92
CA GLU A 100 -1.67 2.89 -3.57
C GLU A 100 -1.65 3.06 -5.09
N GLU A 101 -2.80 3.31 -5.71
CA GLU A 101 -2.93 3.56 -7.14
C GLU A 101 -2.19 4.84 -7.54
N ALA A 102 -2.35 5.93 -6.79
CA ALA A 102 -1.61 7.17 -7.02
C ALA A 102 -0.09 6.93 -6.91
N CYS A 103 0.36 6.20 -5.88
CA CYS A 103 1.77 5.83 -5.71
C CYS A 103 2.29 5.02 -6.91
N LEU A 104 1.51 4.03 -7.39
CA LEU A 104 1.86 3.22 -8.55
C LEU A 104 2.01 4.07 -9.83
N VAL A 105 1.08 5.01 -10.06
CA VAL A 105 1.16 5.94 -11.20
C VAL A 105 2.44 6.79 -11.14
N ARG A 106 2.78 7.29 -9.96
CA ARG A 106 4.02 8.07 -9.72
C ARG A 106 5.26 7.25 -10.06
N TRP A 107 5.32 6.01 -9.58
CA TRP A 107 6.41 5.08 -9.88
C TRP A 107 6.53 4.72 -11.36
N LYS A 108 5.40 4.50 -12.05
CA LYS A 108 5.38 4.25 -13.50
C LYS A 108 5.91 5.44 -14.30
N LYS A 109 5.56 6.67 -13.91
CA LYS A 109 6.11 7.89 -14.52
C LYS A 109 7.62 8.02 -14.28
N MET A 110 8.09 7.72 -13.08
CA MET A 110 9.52 7.72 -12.75
C MET A 110 10.28 6.64 -13.53
N ARG A 111 9.71 5.45 -13.72
CA ARG A 111 10.29 4.38 -14.54
C ARG A 111 10.45 4.83 -15.99
N GLN A 112 9.42 5.42 -16.59
CA GLN A 112 9.45 5.93 -17.96
C GLN A 112 10.50 7.03 -18.15
N ALA A 113 10.76 7.84 -17.12
CA ALA A 113 11.79 8.87 -17.14
C ALA A 113 13.22 8.35 -16.83
N GLY A 114 13.42 7.04 -16.68
CA GLY A 114 14.72 6.44 -16.33
C GLY A 114 15.14 6.62 -14.87
N ILE A 115 14.34 7.30 -14.05
CA ILE A 115 14.63 7.59 -12.64
C ILE A 115 14.71 6.31 -11.82
N VAL A 116 13.80 5.36 -12.04
CA VAL A 116 13.82 4.08 -11.30
C VAL A 116 15.11 3.31 -11.56
N ARG A 117 15.52 3.21 -12.83
CA ARG A 117 16.77 2.53 -13.20
C ARG A 117 17.97 3.18 -12.53
N TRP A 118 18.04 4.52 -12.59
CA TRP A 118 19.11 5.28 -11.93
C TRP A 118 19.13 5.08 -10.41
N LEU A 119 17.96 5.11 -9.75
CA LEU A 119 17.85 4.83 -8.31
C LEU A 119 18.32 3.41 -7.97
N GLU A 120 17.92 2.41 -8.76
CA GLU A 120 18.35 1.01 -8.60
C GLU A 120 19.86 0.83 -8.85
N GLU A 121 20.45 1.58 -9.79
CA GLU A 121 21.90 1.57 -10.07
C GLU A 121 22.72 2.24 -8.96
N LEU A 122 22.24 3.37 -8.42
CA LEU A 122 22.82 4.02 -7.24
C LEU A 122 22.78 3.11 -6.01
N GLU A 123 21.68 2.36 -5.89
CA GLU A 123 21.42 1.46 -4.79
C GLU A 123 21.91 0.05 -5.11
N LYS A 124 23.23 -0.17 -5.07
CA LYS A 124 23.81 -1.51 -4.81
C LYS A 124 23.36 -2.13 -3.45
N LYS A 125 22.31 -1.59 -2.80
CA LYS A 125 21.91 -1.82 -1.41
C LYS A 125 20.39 -1.99 -1.27
N GLY A 126 19.92 -3.22 -1.46
CA GLY A 126 18.87 -3.91 -0.67
C GLY A 126 17.48 -3.28 -0.44
N SER A 127 16.57 -4.11 0.07
CA SER A 127 15.13 -3.81 0.28
C SER A 127 14.82 -2.59 1.16
N LYS A 128 15.70 -2.22 2.10
CA LYS A 128 15.44 -1.12 3.07
C LYS A 128 15.33 0.26 2.41
N GLN A 129 16.07 0.50 1.33
CA GLN A 129 16.08 1.81 0.69
C GLN A 129 14.96 1.94 -0.35
N GLN A 130 14.59 0.84 -1.01
CA GLN A 130 13.35 0.72 -1.78
C GLN A 130 12.11 1.02 -0.92
N GLU A 131 12.07 0.53 0.32
CA GLU A 131 11.00 0.89 1.27
C GLU A 131 10.99 2.38 1.62
N ALA A 132 12.16 2.99 1.82
CA ALA A 132 12.26 4.42 2.14
C ALA A 132 11.74 5.29 0.99
N TRP A 133 12.15 4.99 -0.25
CA TRP A 133 11.62 5.69 -1.42
C TRP A 133 10.12 5.49 -1.60
N SER A 134 9.63 4.26 -1.37
CA SER A 134 8.20 3.98 -1.47
C SER A 134 7.39 4.81 -0.46
N ARG A 135 7.89 4.97 0.77
CA ARG A 135 7.28 5.87 1.76
C ARG A 135 7.28 7.32 1.29
N VAL A 136 8.42 7.82 0.81
CA VAL A 136 8.54 9.20 0.30
C VAL A 136 7.55 9.44 -0.84
N VAL A 137 7.54 8.60 -1.88
CA VAL A 137 6.66 8.79 -3.05
C VAL A 137 5.18 8.73 -2.67
N ARG A 138 4.83 7.91 -1.69
CA ARG A 138 3.46 7.75 -1.20
C ARG A 138 2.99 8.94 -0.37
N ASP A 139 3.84 9.45 0.51
CA ASP A 139 3.44 10.43 1.53
C ASP A 139 3.55 11.89 1.03
N LEU A 140 4.20 12.14 -0.12
CA LEU A 140 4.32 13.46 -0.72
C LEU A 140 2.97 14.01 -1.22
N HIS A 141 2.70 15.29 -0.92
CA HIS A 141 1.63 16.01 -1.58
C HIS A 141 1.90 16.15 -3.09
N GLU A 142 0.84 16.33 -3.87
CA GLU A 142 0.95 16.37 -5.34
C GLU A 142 1.91 17.44 -5.87
N HIS A 143 1.97 18.61 -5.22
CA HIS A 143 2.89 19.68 -5.61
C HIS A 143 4.37 19.32 -5.30
N GLU A 144 4.62 18.71 -4.15
CA GLU A 144 5.96 18.26 -3.73
C GLU A 144 6.45 17.11 -4.62
N TRP A 145 5.57 16.16 -4.91
CA TRP A 145 5.85 15.06 -5.84
C TRP A 145 6.23 15.58 -7.22
N ARG A 146 5.49 16.56 -7.76
CA ARG A 146 5.83 17.17 -9.06
C ARG A 146 7.19 17.85 -9.04
N GLY A 147 7.50 18.60 -7.98
CA GLY A 147 8.81 19.23 -7.80
C GLY A 147 9.94 18.21 -7.79
N LEU A 148 9.80 17.16 -6.98
CA LEU A 148 10.77 16.05 -6.91
C LEU A 148 10.93 15.36 -8.27
N TYR A 149 9.82 15.03 -8.94
CA TYR A 149 9.83 14.39 -10.25
C TYR A 149 10.60 15.20 -11.29
N ILE A 150 10.35 16.52 -11.38
CA ILE A 150 11.03 17.40 -12.34
C ILE A 150 12.52 17.46 -12.04
N ALA A 151 12.91 17.60 -10.76
CA ALA A 151 14.30 17.66 -10.36
C ALA A 151 15.04 16.35 -10.71
N LEU A 152 14.48 15.20 -10.33
CA LEU A 152 15.06 13.89 -10.61
C LEU A 152 15.14 13.61 -12.12
N LYS A 153 14.09 13.93 -12.87
CA LYS A 153 14.08 13.76 -14.32
C LYS A 153 15.24 14.54 -14.96
N ARG A 154 15.43 15.81 -14.55
CA ARG A 154 16.52 16.64 -15.06
C ARG A 154 17.90 16.07 -14.71
N VAL A 155 18.07 15.52 -13.51
CA VAL A 155 19.31 14.83 -13.13
C VAL A 155 19.58 13.67 -14.07
N VAL A 156 18.59 12.79 -14.29
CA VAL A 156 18.73 11.61 -15.16
C VAL A 156 19.02 12.00 -16.61
N GLU A 157 18.37 13.04 -17.13
CA GLU A 157 18.61 13.56 -18.48
C GLU A 157 20.01 14.15 -18.69
N LEU A 158 20.70 14.55 -17.60
CA LEU A 158 22.06 15.06 -17.63
C LEU A 158 23.12 13.97 -17.44
N LEU A 159 22.72 12.75 -17.05
CA LEU A 159 23.66 11.64 -16.94
C LEU A 159 24.10 11.19 -18.34
N PRO A 160 25.38 10.82 -18.51
CA PRO A 160 25.82 10.22 -19.75
C PRO A 160 24.98 8.95 -19.99
N THR A 161 24.33 8.88 -21.15
CA THR A 161 23.82 7.62 -21.68
C THR A 161 25.02 6.82 -22.15
N ASP A 162 25.48 5.87 -21.33
CA ASP A 162 26.36 4.79 -21.77
C ASP A 162 25.69 3.96 -22.88
#